data_AF-A0A970BTL4-F1
#
_entry.id   AF-A0A970BTL4-F1
#
_cell.length_a   1.000
_cell.length_b   1.000
_cell.length_c   1.000
_cell.angle_alpha   90.00
_cell.angle_beta   90.00
_cell.angle_gamma   90.00
#
_symmetry.space_group_name_H-M   'P 1'
#
loop_
_entity.id
_entity.type
_entity.pdbx_description
1 polymer ?
#
loop_
_entity_poly.entity_id
_entity_poly.type
_entity_poly.pdbx_seq_one_letter_code
_entity_poly.pdbx_strand_id
1 'polypeptide(L)'
;EIHAGVFAVMDGTMAGNGTGPRVMKPETKNVILASGDQVAIDAVAAKMMGFDPMKIGYIRMAHEQGLGCGDPRDIEILGDEEAAAENWHFKVGVNLHRTLGWLSWYGPTKVLQRLLFHTPLVHAMSFVSEAYHDYYRWPTQERHFFNRWRQNNPWGRLFAAYQEEGR
;
A
#
# COMPACT_ATOMS: atom_id res chain seq x y z
N GLU A 1 18.57 -2.39 15.65
CA GLU A 1 18.94 -3.77 15.26
C GLU A 1 17.81 -4.31 14.40
N ILE A 2 18.11 -4.73 13.17
CA ILE A 2 17.21 -5.64 12.44
C ILE A 2 17.33 -6.97 13.18
N HIS A 3 16.21 -7.59 13.50
CA HIS A 3 16.23 -8.85 14.24
C HIS A 3 16.93 -9.94 13.42
N ALA A 4 18.13 -10.34 13.84
CA ALA A 4 18.83 -11.49 13.25
C ALA A 4 17.93 -12.73 13.37
N GLY A 5 17.65 -13.39 12.24
CA GLY A 5 16.77 -14.55 12.17
C GLY A 5 15.31 -14.26 11.80
N VAL A 6 14.94 -13.02 11.44
CA VAL A 6 13.62 -12.69 10.91
C VAL A 6 13.67 -12.67 9.37
N PHE A 7 12.84 -13.51 8.75
CA PHE A 7 12.66 -13.57 7.31
C PHE A 7 11.35 -12.89 6.93
N ALA A 8 11.42 -11.88 6.05
CA ALA A 8 10.26 -11.15 5.57
C ALA A 8 9.72 -11.78 4.28
N VAL A 9 8.40 -11.93 4.20
CA VAL A 9 7.69 -12.36 2.99
C VAL A 9 6.60 -11.34 2.70
N MET A 10 6.51 -10.89 1.45
CA MET A 10 5.52 -9.93 0.98
C MET A 10 4.70 -10.56 -0.14
N ASP A 11 3.39 -10.55 0.03
CA ASP A 11 2.44 -10.98 -0.98
C ASP A 11 2.15 -9.83 -1.96
N GLY A 12 2.56 -10.01 -3.21
CA GLY A 12 2.28 -9.15 -4.35
C GLY A 12 1.40 -9.82 -5.41
N THR A 13 0.58 -10.80 -5.03
CA THR A 13 -0.46 -11.36 -5.93
C THR A 13 -1.32 -10.24 -6.52
N MET A 14 -1.69 -9.29 -5.65
CA MET A 14 -2.37 -8.05 -5.99
C MET A 14 -1.62 -6.85 -5.41
N ALA A 15 -1.45 -5.80 -6.21
CA ALA A 15 -0.78 -4.57 -5.80
C ALA A 15 -1.67 -3.34 -6.10
N GLY A 16 -1.60 -2.33 -5.23
CA GLY A 16 -2.46 -1.14 -5.31
C GLY A 16 -1.86 0.01 -6.09
N ASN A 17 -2.47 0.38 -7.22
CA ASN A 17 -2.11 1.58 -7.97
C ASN A 17 -3.08 2.75 -7.66
N GLY A 18 -2.65 3.99 -7.75
CA GLY A 18 -3.52 5.16 -7.57
C GLY A 18 -3.62 5.64 -6.13
N THR A 19 -4.84 5.95 -5.68
CA THR A 19 -5.04 6.66 -4.41
C THR A 19 -5.23 5.69 -3.24
N GLY A 20 -4.21 4.89 -2.93
CA GLY A 20 -4.24 4.04 -1.73
C GLY A 20 -4.42 4.81 -0.41
N PRO A 21 -4.71 4.12 0.72
CA PRO A 21 -4.89 2.67 0.85
C PRO A 21 -6.32 2.19 0.54
N ARG A 22 -7.36 3.03 0.67
CA ARG A 22 -8.76 2.60 0.48
C ARG A 22 -9.31 2.79 -0.93
N VAL A 23 -8.66 3.62 -1.74
CA VAL A 23 -9.14 4.10 -3.04
C VAL A 23 -8.20 3.66 -4.17
N MET A 24 -7.50 2.54 -3.95
CA MET A 24 -6.55 2.01 -4.93
C MET A 24 -7.28 1.27 -6.06
N LYS A 25 -6.66 1.25 -7.23
CA LYS A 25 -6.95 0.34 -8.33
C LYS A 25 -6.05 -0.89 -8.16
N PRO A 26 -6.58 -2.04 -7.73
CA PRO A 26 -5.80 -3.26 -7.64
C PRO A 26 -5.37 -3.73 -9.04
N GLU A 27 -4.10 -4.05 -9.16
CA GLU A 27 -3.47 -4.69 -10.33
C GLU A 27 -2.92 -6.05 -9.93
N THR A 28 -3.07 -7.03 -10.81
CA THR A 28 -2.50 -8.37 -10.58
C THR A 28 -1.05 -8.38 -11.01
N LYS A 29 -0.16 -8.77 -10.10
CA LYS A 29 1.28 -8.89 -10.38
C LYS A 29 1.79 -10.32 -10.18
N ASN A 30 1.12 -11.12 -9.34
CA ASN A 30 1.47 -12.53 -9.12
C ASN A 30 2.92 -12.74 -8.66
N VAL A 31 3.45 -11.79 -7.88
CA VAL A 31 4.81 -11.89 -7.33
C VAL A 31 4.76 -12.16 -5.84
N ILE A 32 5.71 -12.93 -5.34
CA ILE A 32 6.00 -13.04 -3.90
C ILE A 32 7.43 -12.58 -3.73
N LEU A 33 7.64 -11.62 -2.85
CA LEU A 33 8.99 -11.19 -2.46
C LEU A 33 9.34 -11.81 -1.13
N ALA A 34 10.61 -12.17 -0.96
CA ALA A 34 11.10 -12.74 0.27
C ALA A 34 12.55 -12.31 0.51
N SER A 35 12.87 -11.94 1.75
CA SER A 35 14.20 -11.41 2.08
C SER A 35 14.55 -11.63 3.55
N GLY A 36 15.83 -11.89 3.82
CA GLY A 36 16.39 -11.80 5.18
C GLY A 36 16.68 -10.36 5.62
N ASP A 37 16.61 -9.40 4.70
CA ASP A 37 16.76 -7.97 4.94
C ASP A 37 15.42 -7.26 4.70
N GLN A 38 14.87 -6.68 5.78
CA GLN A 38 13.56 -6.02 5.79
C GLN A 38 13.57 -4.68 5.03
N VAL A 39 14.72 -4.02 4.90
CA VAL A 39 14.85 -2.80 4.11
C VAL A 39 14.96 -3.16 2.63
N ALA A 40 15.68 -4.23 2.32
CA ALA A 40 15.86 -4.67 0.93
C ALA A 40 14.54 -5.08 0.27
N ILE A 41 13.67 -5.80 0.97
CA ILE A 41 12.36 -6.20 0.41
C ILE A 41 11.47 -4.98 0.10
N ASP A 42 11.46 -3.98 0.97
CA ASP A 42 10.72 -2.73 0.75
C ASP A 42 11.33 -1.92 -0.39
N ALA A 43 12.66 -1.89 -0.51
CA ALA A 43 13.35 -1.20 -1.59
C ALA A 43 13.08 -1.84 -2.96
N VAL A 44 13.11 -3.18 -3.05
CA VAL A 44 12.76 -3.91 -4.26
C VAL A 44 11.30 -3.71 -4.61
N ALA A 45 10.38 -3.81 -3.65
CA ALA A 45 8.95 -3.55 -3.87
C ALA A 45 8.70 -2.12 -4.39
N ALA A 46 9.34 -1.12 -3.78
CA ALA A 46 9.25 0.27 -4.22
C ALA A 46 9.76 0.47 -5.66
N LYS A 47 10.90 -0.15 -5.99
CA LYS A 47 11.48 -0.11 -7.34
C LYS A 47 10.55 -0.76 -8.37
N MET A 48 10.00 -1.94 -8.07
CA MET A 48 9.05 -2.64 -8.94
C MET A 48 7.78 -1.82 -9.17
N MET A 49 7.27 -1.14 -8.13
CA MET A 49 6.17 -0.19 -8.27
C MET A 49 6.52 1.06 -9.12
N GLY A 50 7.80 1.28 -9.44
CA GLY A 50 8.27 2.40 -10.24
C GLY A 50 8.69 3.62 -9.43
N PHE A 51 8.88 3.47 -8.12
CA PHE A 51 9.39 4.51 -7.24
C PHE A 51 10.91 4.39 -7.07
N ASP A 52 11.53 5.51 -6.72
CA ASP A 52 12.93 5.54 -6.28
C ASP A 52 12.96 5.24 -4.77
N PRO A 53 13.51 4.10 -4.33
CA PRO A 53 13.51 3.70 -2.92
C PRO A 53 14.21 4.71 -2.02
N MET A 54 15.27 5.37 -2.51
CA MET A 54 16.02 6.35 -1.73
C MET A 54 15.31 7.70 -1.60
N LYS A 55 14.25 7.95 -2.38
CA LYS A 55 13.34 9.09 -2.15
C LYS A 55 12.27 8.78 -1.10
N ILE A 56 12.10 7.52 -0.71
CA ILE A 56 11.14 7.12 0.32
C ILE A 56 11.83 7.25 1.68
N GLY A 57 11.28 8.15 2.51
CA GLY A 57 11.94 8.58 3.75
C GLY A 57 12.32 7.42 4.68
N TYR A 58 11.43 6.46 4.91
CA TYR A 58 11.70 5.36 5.85
C TYR A 58 12.74 4.36 5.31
N ILE A 59 12.74 4.07 4.00
CA ILE A 59 13.76 3.21 3.36
C ILE A 59 15.13 3.89 3.45
N ARG A 60 15.21 5.15 3.03
CA ARG A 60 16.46 5.93 3.09
C ARG A 60 17.00 6.02 4.52
N MET A 61 16.15 6.36 5.49
CA MET A 61 16.58 6.47 6.89
C MET A 61 17.07 5.14 7.45
N ALA A 62 16.40 4.02 7.13
CA ALA A 62 16.82 2.70 7.59
C ALA A 62 18.18 2.31 6.97
N HIS A 63 18.37 2.59 5.68
CA HIS A 63 19.64 2.37 5.00
C HIS A 63 20.79 3.21 5.59
N GLU A 64 20.57 4.51 5.78
CA GLU A 64 21.55 5.43 6.37
C GLU A 64 21.94 5.04 7.81
N GLN A 65 21.03 4.39 8.54
CA GLN A 65 21.28 3.89 9.89
C GLN A 65 21.91 2.49 9.92
N GLY A 66 22.20 1.88 8.77
CA GLY A 66 22.74 0.52 8.68
C GLY A 66 21.76 -0.56 9.15
N LEU A 67 20.45 -0.26 9.14
CA LEU A 67 19.37 -1.21 9.45
C LEU A 67 18.97 -2.06 8.25
N GLY A 68 19.77 -2.12 7.19
CA GLY A 68 19.50 -2.91 5.99
C GLY A 68 19.89 -2.16 4.71
N CYS A 69 19.76 -2.83 3.58
CA CYS A 69 20.11 -2.29 2.28
C CYS A 69 18.90 -1.66 1.59
N GLY A 70 18.91 -0.33 1.41
CA GLY A 70 17.85 0.39 0.69
C GLY A 70 18.21 0.73 -0.76
N ASP A 71 19.49 0.60 -1.14
CA ASP A 71 19.97 0.88 -2.49
C ASP A 71 19.83 -0.37 -3.36
N PRO A 72 18.96 -0.38 -4.39
CA PRO A 72 18.76 -1.56 -5.24
C PRO A 72 19.99 -2.01 -6.03
N ARG A 73 21.05 -1.22 -6.10
CA ARG A 73 22.32 -1.61 -6.75
C ARG A 73 23.15 -2.54 -5.86
N ASP A 74 22.92 -2.48 -4.56
CA ASP A 74 23.61 -3.26 -3.54
C ASP A 74 22.74 -4.43 -3.02
N ILE A 75 21.64 -4.73 -3.72
CA ILE A 75 20.73 -5.84 -3.41
C ILE A 75 20.88 -6.91 -4.48
N GLU A 76 21.23 -8.13 -4.05
CA GLU A 76 21.22 -9.31 -4.90
C GLU A 76 19.80 -9.88 -5.00
N ILE A 77 19.31 -10.06 -6.22
CA ILE A 77 18.02 -10.71 -6.48
C ILE A 77 18.27 -12.19 -6.73
N LEU A 78 17.64 -13.04 -5.93
CA LEU A 78 17.64 -14.47 -6.13
C LEU A 78 16.27 -14.90 -6.67
N GLY A 79 16.25 -15.60 -7.80
CA GLY A 79 15.02 -16.11 -8.42
C GLY A 79 14.66 -15.38 -9.71
N ASP A 80 13.44 -14.86 -9.78
CA ASP A 80 12.90 -14.23 -11.01
C ASP A 80 13.42 -12.80 -11.17
N GLU A 81 14.57 -12.67 -11.83
CA GLU A 81 15.20 -11.38 -12.14
C GLU A 81 14.38 -10.55 -13.14
N GLU A 82 13.65 -11.19 -14.05
CA GLU A 82 12.82 -10.50 -15.05
C GLU A 82 11.65 -9.79 -14.36
N ALA A 83 10.96 -10.47 -13.46
CA ALA A 83 9.89 -9.87 -12.66
C ALA A 83 10.41 -8.75 -11.75
N ALA A 84 11.59 -8.92 -11.14
CA ALA A 84 12.20 -7.91 -10.27
C ALA A 84 12.68 -6.65 -11.04
N ALA A 85 12.97 -6.79 -12.34
CA ALA A 85 13.37 -5.69 -13.21
C ALA A 85 12.18 -4.91 -13.79
N GLU A 86 10.95 -5.45 -13.71
CA GLU A 86 9.76 -4.78 -14.22
C GLU A 86 9.49 -3.47 -13.49
N ASN A 87 9.07 -2.44 -14.23
CA ASN A 87 8.56 -1.20 -13.67
C ASN A 87 7.06 -1.09 -13.94
N TRP A 88 6.26 -1.20 -12.88
CA TRP A 88 4.80 -1.17 -12.99
C TRP A 88 4.24 0.22 -13.24
N HIS A 89 5.08 1.27 -13.17
CA HIS A 89 4.70 2.66 -13.40
C HIS A 89 3.51 3.10 -12.55
N PHE A 90 3.47 2.68 -11.28
CA PHE A 90 2.41 3.08 -10.38
C PHE A 90 2.44 4.58 -10.13
N LYS A 91 1.24 5.14 -9.93
CA LYS A 91 1.05 6.56 -9.69
C LYS A 91 0.39 6.75 -8.35
N VAL A 92 0.91 7.68 -7.57
CA VAL A 92 0.27 8.08 -6.32
C VAL A 92 -0.84 9.07 -6.63
N GLY A 93 -2.09 8.61 -6.62
CA GLY A 93 -3.25 9.44 -6.90
C GLY A 93 -3.50 10.48 -5.80
N VAL A 94 -4.07 11.63 -6.15
CA VAL A 94 -4.51 12.66 -5.19
C VAL A 94 -6.02 12.72 -5.19
N ASN A 95 -6.65 12.67 -4.02
CA ASN A 95 -8.09 12.88 -3.86
C ASN A 95 -8.36 13.79 -2.65
N LEU A 96 -9.61 14.25 -2.54
CA LEU A 96 -10.05 15.16 -1.48
C LEU A 96 -9.76 14.60 -0.08
N HIS A 97 -9.95 13.30 0.12
CA HIS A 97 -9.67 12.70 1.42
C HIS A 97 -8.16 12.67 1.73
N ARG A 98 -7.31 12.37 0.75
CA ARG A 98 -5.85 12.38 0.92
C ARG A 98 -5.35 13.80 1.21
N THR A 99 -5.89 14.82 0.54
CA THR A 99 -5.53 16.22 0.82
C THR A 99 -6.01 16.67 2.20
N LEU A 100 -7.24 16.35 2.59
CA LEU A 100 -7.75 16.63 3.94
C LEU A 100 -6.97 15.88 5.03
N GLY A 101 -6.59 14.63 4.76
CA GLY A 101 -5.73 13.84 5.63
C GLY A 101 -4.35 14.50 5.78
N TRP A 102 -3.71 14.83 4.67
CA TRP A 102 -2.41 15.52 4.69
C TRP A 102 -2.47 16.85 5.45
N LEU A 103 -3.51 17.66 5.22
CA LEU A 103 -3.73 18.90 5.96
C LEU A 103 -3.84 18.65 7.47
N SER A 104 -4.56 17.61 7.86
CA SER A 104 -4.80 17.28 9.27
C SER A 104 -3.56 16.76 9.99
N TRP A 105 -2.71 15.98 9.32
CA TRP A 105 -1.55 15.31 9.93
C TRP A 105 -0.24 16.08 9.77
N TYR A 106 -0.04 16.73 8.62
CA TYR A 106 1.24 17.35 8.23
C TYR A 106 1.12 18.83 7.82
N GLY A 107 -0.08 19.32 7.51
CA GLY A 107 -0.33 20.69 7.08
C GLY A 107 -0.51 21.71 8.21
N PRO A 108 -0.84 22.98 7.88
CA PRO A 108 -0.98 24.06 8.85
C PRO A 108 -2.10 23.84 9.86
N THR A 109 -3.11 23.02 9.52
CA THR A 109 -4.22 22.64 10.40
C THR A 109 -3.83 21.60 11.46
N LYS A 110 -2.57 21.13 11.49
CA LYS A 110 -2.05 20.22 12.52
C LYS A 110 -2.25 20.74 13.95
N VAL A 111 -2.30 22.06 14.17
CA VAL A 111 -2.57 22.64 15.50
C VAL A 111 -3.94 22.19 16.05
N LEU A 112 -4.91 21.93 15.18
CA LEU A 112 -6.24 21.47 15.56
C LEU A 112 -6.31 19.95 15.78
N GLN A 113 -5.25 19.20 15.47
CA GLN A 113 -5.23 17.75 15.55
C GLN A 113 -5.58 17.21 16.95
N ARG A 114 -5.10 17.89 18.01
CA ARG A 114 -5.45 17.53 19.39
C ARG A 114 -6.95 17.69 19.66
N LEU A 115 -7.54 18.77 19.19
CA LEU A 115 -8.98 19.01 19.35
C LEU A 115 -9.81 18.00 18.55
N LEU A 116 -9.45 17.78 17.28
CA LEU A 116 -10.24 16.96 16.35
C LEU A 116 -10.14 15.46 16.61
N PHE A 117 -8.97 14.96 17.06
CA PHE A 117 -8.72 13.52 17.16
C PHE A 117 -8.48 13.01 18.59
N HIS A 118 -8.30 13.87 19.59
CA HIS A 118 -8.06 13.45 20.99
C HIS A 118 -9.19 13.87 21.93
N THR A 119 -10.32 14.34 21.39
CA THR A 119 -11.54 14.61 22.15
C THR A 119 -12.68 13.77 21.58
N PRO A 120 -13.86 13.69 22.24
CA PRO A 120 -15.02 12.98 21.71
C PRO A 120 -15.48 13.47 20.31
N LEU A 121 -15.01 14.63 19.85
CA LEU A 121 -15.23 15.12 18.48
C LEU A 121 -14.70 14.13 17.41
N VAL A 122 -13.76 13.26 17.77
CA VAL A 122 -13.25 12.20 16.88
C VAL A 122 -14.38 11.31 16.35
N HIS A 123 -15.44 11.08 17.12
CA HIS A 123 -16.57 10.26 16.67
C HIS A 123 -17.30 10.88 15.48
N ALA A 124 -17.46 12.21 15.49
CA ALA A 124 -18.05 12.93 14.35
C ALA A 124 -17.13 12.85 13.13
N MET A 125 -15.82 13.00 13.31
CA MET A 125 -14.85 12.87 12.21
C MET A 125 -14.79 11.45 11.64
N SER A 126 -14.86 10.43 12.49
CA SER A 126 -14.96 9.03 12.08
C SER A 126 -16.23 8.78 11.28
N PHE A 127 -17.38 9.30 11.73
CA PHE A 127 -18.63 9.19 11.00
C PHE A 127 -18.57 9.88 9.63
N VAL A 128 -17.94 11.06 9.53
CA VAL A 128 -17.74 11.72 8.22
C VAL A 128 -16.87 10.87 7.30
N SER A 129 -15.82 10.24 7.83
CA SER A 129 -14.98 9.32 7.05
C SER A 129 -15.78 8.11 6.57
N GLU A 130 -16.55 7.49 7.46
CA GLU A 130 -17.43 6.36 7.16
C GLU A 130 -18.49 6.71 6.12
N ALA A 131 -19.21 7.83 6.30
CA ALA A 131 -20.18 8.35 5.35
C ALA A 131 -19.58 8.52 3.95
N TYR A 132 -18.37 9.09 3.86
CA TYR A 132 -17.68 9.27 2.59
C TYR A 132 -17.32 7.94 1.92
N HIS A 133 -16.77 6.98 2.66
CA HIS A 133 -16.33 5.70 2.08
C HIS A 133 -17.50 4.76 1.79
N ASP A 134 -18.37 4.52 2.78
CA ASP A 134 -19.31 3.41 2.76
C ASP A 134 -20.66 3.80 2.14
N TYR A 135 -21.10 5.04 2.36
CA TYR A 135 -22.42 5.49 1.89
C TYR A 135 -22.35 6.25 0.57
N TYR A 136 -21.26 6.99 0.33
CA TYR A 136 -21.10 7.72 -0.93
C TYR A 136 -20.27 6.93 -1.95
N ARG A 137 -19.03 6.62 -1.62
CA ARG A 137 -18.04 6.18 -2.61
C ARG A 137 -18.17 4.71 -2.99
N TRP A 138 -18.50 3.86 -2.02
CA TRP A 138 -18.74 2.43 -2.24
C TRP A 138 -19.86 2.15 -3.24
N PRO A 139 -21.12 2.60 -3.03
CA PRO A 139 -22.21 2.26 -3.94
C PRO A 139 -22.06 2.90 -5.32
N THR A 140 -21.37 4.04 -5.44
CA THR A 140 -21.25 4.81 -6.68
C THR A 140 -20.09 4.38 -7.57
N GLN A 141 -18.93 4.02 -6.99
CA GLN A 141 -17.71 3.74 -7.75
C GLN A 141 -17.11 2.38 -7.40
N GLU A 142 -16.78 2.17 -6.12
CA GLU A 142 -15.91 1.06 -5.73
C GLU A 142 -16.60 -0.29 -5.86
N ARG A 143 -17.90 -0.39 -5.56
CA ARG A 143 -18.66 -1.63 -5.72
C ARG A 143 -18.64 -2.14 -7.17
N HIS A 144 -18.75 -1.23 -8.14
CA HIS A 144 -18.70 -1.60 -9.56
C HIS A 144 -17.31 -2.07 -9.98
N PHE A 145 -16.28 -1.38 -9.51
CA PHE A 145 -14.90 -1.78 -9.76
C PHE A 145 -14.60 -3.15 -9.13
N PHE A 146 -14.92 -3.33 -7.86
CA PHE A 146 -14.75 -4.58 -7.12
C PHE A 146 -15.50 -5.74 -7.78
N ASN A 147 -16.76 -5.56 -8.15
CA ASN A 147 -17.54 -6.63 -8.80
C ASN A 147 -16.94 -7.05 -10.14
N ARG A 148 -16.46 -6.10 -10.95
CA ARG A 148 -15.75 -6.41 -12.20
C ARG A 148 -14.45 -7.15 -11.94
N TRP A 149 -13.67 -6.72 -10.95
CA TRP A 149 -12.45 -7.41 -10.55
C TRP A 149 -12.77 -8.84 -10.09
N ARG A 150 -13.76 -9.02 -9.21
CA ARG A 150 -14.16 -10.33 -8.69
C ARG A 150 -14.55 -11.32 -9.80
N GLN A 151 -15.21 -10.85 -10.86
CA GLN A 151 -15.65 -11.69 -11.97
C GLN A 151 -14.54 -11.99 -12.99
N ASN A 152 -13.71 -10.98 -13.31
CA ASN A 152 -12.77 -11.07 -14.42
C ASN A 152 -11.36 -11.50 -13.99
N ASN A 153 -11.02 -11.35 -12.72
CA ASN A 153 -9.70 -11.65 -12.20
C ASN A 153 -9.60 -13.11 -11.72
N PRO A 154 -8.51 -13.84 -12.03
CA PRO A 154 -8.30 -15.20 -11.51
C PRO A 154 -8.41 -15.30 -9.98
N TRP A 155 -7.78 -14.37 -9.24
CA TRP A 155 -7.88 -14.33 -7.78
C TRP A 155 -9.28 -13.98 -7.29
N GLY A 156 -9.93 -13.03 -7.98
CA GLY A 156 -11.32 -12.67 -7.70
C GLY A 156 -12.28 -13.86 -7.79
N ARG A 157 -12.12 -14.69 -8.84
CA ARG A 157 -12.91 -15.92 -9.01
C ARG A 157 -12.57 -16.99 -7.99
N LEU A 158 -11.28 -17.15 -7.68
CA LEU A 158 -10.82 -18.10 -6.67
C LEU A 158 -11.43 -17.79 -5.30
N PHE A 159 -11.37 -16.53 -4.86
CA PHE A 159 -11.92 -16.12 -3.57
C PHE A 159 -13.45 -16.19 -3.55
N ALA A 160 -14.12 -15.92 -4.68
CA ALA A 160 -15.55 -16.13 -4.78
C ALA A 160 -15.94 -17.61 -4.61
N ALA A 161 -15.18 -18.52 -5.22
CA ALA A 161 -15.38 -19.96 -5.07
C ALA A 161 -15.17 -20.41 -3.61
N TYR A 162 -14.14 -19.92 -2.92
CA TYR A 162 -13.93 -20.24 -1.50
C TYR A 162 -15.11 -19.80 -0.62
N GLN A 163 -15.66 -18.62 -0.90
CA GLN A 163 -16.84 -18.12 -0.19
C GLN A 163 -18.08 -18.99 -0.42
N GLU A 164 -18.27 -19.50 -1.64
CA GLU A 164 -19.37 -20.42 -1.97
C GLU A 164 -19.18 -21.80 -1.34
N GLU A 165 -17.94 -22.29 -1.27
CA GLU A 165 -17.58 -23.59 -0.71
C GLU A 165 -17.50 -23.60 0.83
N GLY A 166 -17.58 -22.43 1.48
CA GLY A 166 -17.48 -22.27 2.93
C GLY A 166 -16.09 -22.59 3.49
N ARG A 167 -15.05 -22.35 2.69
CA ARG A 167 -13.64 -22.59 3.03
C ARG A 167 -12.94 -21.32 3.50
#